data_AF-A0A2N2DMX6-F1
#
_entry.id   AF-A0A2N2DMX6-F1
#
_cell.length_a   1.000
_cell.length_b   1.000
_cell.length_c   1.000
_cell.angle_alpha   90.00
_cell.angle_beta   90.00
_cell.angle_gamma   90.00
#
_symmetry.space_group_name_H-M   'P 1'
#
loop_
_entity.id
_entity.type
_entity.pdbx_description
1 polymer ?
#
loop_
_entity_poly.entity_id
_entity_poly.type
_entity_poly.pdbx_seq_one_letter_code
_entity_poly.pdbx_strand_id
1 'polypeptide(L)'
;MRKSEACLRLLTDNMLDMVSKADKEGILQYVSPSHKDILGYEPEELIGKTIYDLVHPEDQERILQKIKEAITSRSQNRAEFRCKHARGHYLWLETFGKLFLGKEGQGIGAIFSSRDITERKKAEEDRLETLNKLRKAMEGTVQAMGKVLEKKDQYTAGHQQRVTRIACAIAEEMGLEEDRIEGLRLAAEIHDIGKIAVPAEILTKPGELDDLEFGIIKDHPRIGWEILKNIEFPWPIADIIAQHHEKIDGSGYNNGLSGEEILLEARILCVADVVEAMSSHRPYRPALGIEKALEEISQKKGILFDAEVVDACIKLIKEKGFVLG
;
A
#
# COMPACT_ATOMS: atom_id res chain seq x y z
N MET A 1 -48.25 -10.87 -31.31
CA MET A 1 -47.93 -10.12 -30.07
C MET A 1 -48.12 -10.96 -28.82
N ARG A 2 -49.30 -11.49 -28.48
CA ARG A 2 -49.57 -12.21 -27.21
C ARG A 2 -48.64 -13.41 -26.87
N LYS A 3 -48.14 -14.16 -27.85
CA LYS A 3 -47.17 -15.27 -27.60
C LYS A 3 -45.75 -14.81 -27.27
N SER A 4 -45.33 -13.65 -27.77
CA SER A 4 -43.99 -13.09 -27.49
C SER A 4 -43.90 -12.52 -26.09
N GLU A 5 -44.99 -11.91 -25.61
CA GLU A 5 -45.14 -11.33 -24.27
C GLU A 5 -45.12 -12.40 -23.16
N ALA A 6 -45.82 -13.52 -23.39
CA ALA A 6 -45.88 -14.63 -22.45
C ALA A 6 -44.53 -15.38 -22.31
N CYS A 7 -43.77 -15.50 -23.41
CA CYS A 7 -42.45 -16.13 -23.40
C CYS A 7 -41.41 -15.25 -22.69
N LEU A 8 -41.47 -13.92 -22.90
CA LEU A 8 -40.63 -12.95 -22.18
C LEU A 8 -40.90 -12.97 -20.67
N ARG A 9 -42.17 -13.05 -20.23
CA ARG A 9 -42.51 -13.19 -18.80
C ARG A 9 -41.92 -14.45 -18.16
N LEU A 10 -42.05 -15.61 -18.81
CA LEU A 10 -41.50 -16.88 -18.30
C LEU A 10 -39.97 -16.91 -18.21
N LEU A 11 -39.28 -16.16 -19.05
CA LEU A 11 -37.82 -16.01 -18.99
C LEU A 11 -37.40 -15.06 -17.86
N THR A 12 -38.13 -13.97 -17.62
CA THR A 12 -37.81 -13.01 -16.56
C THR A 12 -38.21 -13.48 -15.16
N ASP A 13 -39.29 -14.26 -15.03
CA ASP A 13 -39.82 -14.70 -13.72
C ASP A 13 -38.90 -15.72 -13.00
N ASN A 14 -37.94 -16.32 -13.72
CA ASN A 14 -36.90 -17.20 -13.15
C ASN A 14 -35.50 -16.56 -13.13
N MET A 15 -35.38 -15.29 -13.52
CA MET A 15 -34.10 -14.59 -13.54
C MET A 15 -33.90 -13.82 -12.24
N LEU A 16 -32.75 -14.07 -11.59
CA LEU A 16 -32.27 -13.31 -10.44
C LEU A 16 -31.95 -11.84 -10.78
N ASP A 17 -31.91 -11.50 -12.07
CA ASP A 17 -31.58 -10.18 -12.57
C ASP A 17 -32.85 -9.37 -12.90
N MET A 18 -32.86 -8.10 -12.51
CA MET A 18 -33.89 -7.12 -12.84
C MET A 18 -33.77 -6.68 -14.30
N VAL A 19 -34.79 -6.99 -15.10
CA VAL A 19 -34.87 -6.53 -16.49
C VAL A 19 -35.79 -5.33 -16.63
N SER A 20 -35.34 -4.29 -17.32
CA SER A 20 -36.17 -3.14 -17.68
C SER A 20 -35.97 -2.74 -19.15
N LYS A 21 -36.97 -2.07 -19.72
CA LYS A 21 -36.92 -1.54 -21.08
C LYS A 21 -37.25 -0.06 -21.02
N ALA A 22 -36.42 0.76 -21.65
CA ALA A 22 -36.65 2.19 -21.81
C ALA A 22 -36.78 2.58 -23.29
N ASP A 23 -37.44 3.71 -23.55
CA ASP A 23 -37.42 4.37 -24.86
C ASP A 23 -36.16 5.24 -25.07
N LYS A 24 -36.13 5.98 -26.17
CA LYS A 24 -35.03 6.89 -26.55
C LYS A 24 -34.80 8.05 -25.55
N GLU A 25 -35.80 8.37 -24.73
CA GLU A 25 -35.76 9.43 -23.72
C GLU A 25 -35.37 8.87 -22.33
N GLY A 26 -35.18 7.54 -22.23
CA GLY A 26 -34.84 6.87 -20.98
C GLY A 26 -36.05 6.58 -20.09
N ILE A 27 -37.28 6.74 -20.61
CA ILE A 27 -38.50 6.49 -19.87
C ILE A 27 -38.81 4.98 -19.89
N LEU A 28 -39.01 4.41 -18.70
CA LEU A 28 -39.26 2.98 -18.53
C LEU A 28 -40.64 2.58 -19.09
N GLN A 29 -40.64 1.70 -20.09
CA GLN A 29 -41.83 1.12 -20.71
C GLN A 29 -42.18 -0.26 -20.13
N TYR A 30 -41.19 -0.97 -19.60
CA TYR A 30 -41.37 -2.28 -18.99
C TYR A 30 -40.36 -2.46 -17.85
N VAL A 31 -40.84 -3.08 -16.78
CA VAL A 31 -40.09 -3.39 -15.57
C VAL A 31 -40.50 -4.80 -15.14
N SER A 32 -39.53 -5.68 -14.95
CA SER A 32 -39.78 -7.05 -14.49
C SER A 32 -40.22 -7.11 -13.01
N PRO A 33 -41.00 -8.12 -12.59
CA PRO A 33 -41.45 -8.28 -11.21
C PRO A 33 -40.32 -8.29 -10.17
N SER A 34 -39.13 -8.79 -10.53
CA SER A 34 -37.95 -8.86 -9.65
C SER A 34 -37.50 -7.50 -9.10
N HIS A 35 -37.97 -6.38 -9.68
CA HIS A 35 -37.73 -5.03 -9.11
C HIS A 35 -38.40 -4.83 -7.75
N LYS A 36 -39.54 -5.49 -7.51
CA LYS A 36 -40.19 -5.48 -6.21
C LYS A 36 -39.38 -6.23 -5.17
N ASP A 37 -38.88 -7.41 -5.54
CA ASP A 37 -38.13 -8.27 -4.62
C ASP A 37 -36.77 -7.67 -4.25
N ILE A 38 -36.11 -7.00 -5.20
CA ILE A 38 -34.76 -6.44 -5.02
C ILE A 38 -34.79 -4.97 -4.58
N LEU A 39 -35.53 -4.09 -5.26
CA LEU A 39 -35.56 -2.65 -4.98
C LEU A 39 -36.77 -2.20 -4.14
N GLY A 40 -37.77 -3.06 -3.94
CA GLY A 40 -38.94 -2.76 -3.13
C GLY A 40 -40.01 -1.88 -3.80
N TYR A 41 -39.84 -1.53 -5.09
CA TYR A 41 -40.83 -0.76 -5.84
C TYR A 41 -41.75 -1.69 -6.63
N GLU A 42 -43.04 -1.39 -6.67
CA GLU A 42 -43.94 -2.06 -7.59
C GLU A 42 -43.59 -1.64 -9.04
N PRO A 43 -43.60 -2.56 -10.02
CA PRO A 43 -43.29 -2.23 -11.41
C PRO A 43 -44.09 -1.04 -11.95
N GLU A 44 -45.36 -0.91 -11.55
CA GLU A 44 -46.26 0.18 -11.94
C GLU A 44 -45.79 1.55 -11.44
N GLU A 45 -45.06 1.62 -10.33
CA GLU A 45 -44.52 2.87 -9.79
C GLU A 45 -43.32 3.38 -10.58
N LEU A 46 -42.65 2.49 -11.32
CA LEU A 46 -41.44 2.78 -12.09
C LEU A 46 -41.74 3.02 -13.58
N ILE A 47 -42.82 2.45 -14.11
CA ILE A 47 -43.25 2.68 -15.49
C ILE A 47 -43.58 4.17 -15.69
N GLY A 48 -43.11 4.75 -16.80
CA GLY A 48 -43.29 6.17 -17.11
C GLY A 48 -42.31 7.11 -16.41
N LYS A 49 -41.38 6.59 -15.59
CA LYS A 49 -40.31 7.36 -14.96
C LYS A 49 -38.94 7.00 -15.54
N THR A 50 -37.95 7.81 -15.20
CA THR A 50 -36.53 7.50 -15.42
C THR A 50 -35.96 6.85 -14.17
N ILE A 51 -35.09 5.85 -14.35
CA ILE A 51 -34.34 5.26 -13.23
C ILE A 51 -33.27 6.21 -12.68
N TYR A 52 -32.97 7.30 -13.41
CA TYR A 52 -31.95 8.28 -13.04
C TYR A 52 -32.21 8.91 -11.66
N ASP A 53 -33.47 9.17 -11.32
CA ASP A 53 -33.84 9.78 -10.04
C ASP A 53 -33.58 8.86 -8.83
N LEU A 54 -33.44 7.55 -9.09
CA LEU A 54 -33.12 6.55 -8.08
C LEU A 54 -31.61 6.36 -7.91
N VAL A 55 -30.80 6.89 -8.82
CA VAL A 55 -29.33 6.80 -8.74
C VAL A 55 -28.82 7.72 -7.62
N HIS A 56 -27.88 7.23 -6.82
CA HIS A 56 -27.20 8.03 -5.81
C HIS A 56 -26.55 9.29 -6.43
N PRO A 57 -26.70 10.50 -5.83
CA PRO A 57 -26.23 11.76 -6.42
C PRO A 57 -24.78 11.75 -6.91
N GLU A 58 -23.88 11.13 -6.13
CA GLU A 58 -22.45 11.00 -6.50
C GLU A 58 -22.19 10.13 -7.74
N ASP A 59 -23.10 9.20 -8.07
CA ASP A 59 -22.93 8.29 -9.20
C ASP A 59 -23.59 8.85 -10.49
N GLN A 60 -24.43 9.87 -10.38
CA GLN A 60 -25.25 10.41 -11.47
C GLN A 60 -24.42 10.93 -12.65
N GLU A 61 -23.40 11.75 -12.38
CA GLU A 61 -22.53 12.33 -13.42
C GLU A 61 -21.77 11.23 -14.17
N ARG A 62 -21.22 10.26 -13.43
CA ARG A 62 -20.48 9.12 -13.98
C ARG A 62 -21.37 8.25 -14.87
N ILE A 63 -22.61 7.98 -14.46
CA ILE A 63 -23.55 7.18 -15.27
C ILE A 63 -23.93 7.94 -16.53
N LEU A 64 -24.20 9.24 -16.44
CA LEU A 64 -24.58 10.06 -17.59
C LEU A 64 -23.46 10.07 -18.65
N GLN A 65 -22.20 10.14 -18.22
CA GLN A 65 -21.06 9.97 -19.12
C GLN A 65 -21.02 8.58 -19.77
N LYS A 66 -21.16 7.51 -18.99
CA LYS A 66 -21.17 6.13 -19.52
C LYS A 66 -22.30 5.88 -20.51
N ILE A 67 -23.47 6.47 -20.30
CA ILE A 67 -24.62 6.37 -21.22
C ILE A 67 -24.30 7.08 -22.54
N LYS A 68 -23.74 8.30 -22.50
CA LYS A 68 -23.32 9.03 -23.70
C LYS A 68 -22.27 8.25 -24.50
N GLU A 69 -21.30 7.66 -23.82
CA GLU A 69 -20.28 6.83 -24.43
C GLU A 69 -20.88 5.57 -25.07
N ALA A 70 -21.81 4.89 -24.41
CA ALA A 70 -22.49 3.69 -24.93
C ALA A 70 -23.30 3.99 -26.21
N ILE A 71 -23.99 5.14 -26.25
CA ILE A 71 -24.76 5.59 -27.42
C ILE A 71 -23.81 5.90 -28.59
N THR A 72 -22.67 6.55 -28.32
CA THR A 72 -21.72 7.00 -29.35
C THR A 72 -20.90 5.84 -29.91
N SER A 73 -20.41 4.95 -29.05
CA SER A 73 -19.55 3.81 -29.42
C SER A 73 -20.32 2.57 -29.88
N ARG A 74 -21.65 2.54 -29.70
CA ARG A 74 -22.53 1.39 -29.98
C ARG A 74 -22.08 0.09 -29.27
N SER A 75 -21.32 0.18 -28.18
CA SER A 75 -20.87 -0.97 -27.39
C SER A 75 -21.84 -1.32 -26.26
N GLN A 76 -21.84 -2.59 -25.86
CA GLN A 76 -22.47 -3.01 -24.60
C GLN A 76 -21.57 -2.55 -23.46
N ASN A 77 -22.06 -1.62 -22.63
CA ASN A 77 -21.29 -1.10 -21.50
C ASN A 77 -21.89 -1.59 -20.18
N ARG A 78 -21.01 -2.06 -19.31
CA ARG A 78 -21.29 -2.41 -17.92
C ARG A 78 -21.14 -1.17 -17.03
N ALA A 79 -22.15 -0.89 -16.23
CA ALA A 79 -22.12 0.18 -15.24
C ALA A 79 -22.39 -0.37 -13.85
N GLU A 80 -21.63 0.09 -12.86
CA GLU A 80 -21.88 -0.20 -11.45
C GLU A 80 -22.28 1.10 -10.75
N PHE A 81 -23.38 1.10 -10.00
CA PHE A 81 -23.88 2.30 -9.32
C PHE A 81 -24.81 1.95 -8.15
N ARG A 82 -24.98 2.92 -7.25
CA ARG A 82 -25.92 2.84 -6.14
C ARG A 82 -27.31 3.26 -6.58
N CYS A 83 -28.29 2.40 -6.39
CA CYS A 83 -29.70 2.64 -6.65
C CYS A 83 -30.48 2.67 -5.32
N LYS A 84 -31.36 3.65 -5.17
CA LYS A 84 -32.18 3.84 -3.97
C LYS A 84 -33.25 2.75 -3.92
N HIS A 85 -33.35 2.08 -2.79
CA HIS A 85 -34.42 1.14 -2.46
C HIS A 85 -35.66 1.91 -1.96
N ALA A 86 -36.86 1.35 -2.11
CA ALA A 86 -38.12 1.99 -1.67
C ALA A 86 -38.14 2.37 -0.17
N ARG A 87 -37.38 1.64 0.65
CA ARG A 87 -37.16 1.91 2.09
C ARG A 87 -36.11 2.99 2.40
N GLY A 88 -35.51 3.62 1.38
CA GLY A 88 -34.62 4.77 1.51
C GLY A 88 -33.12 4.48 1.59
N HIS A 89 -32.69 3.23 1.79
CA HIS A 89 -31.28 2.83 1.70
C HIS A 89 -30.85 2.62 0.25
N TYR A 90 -29.56 2.36 0.00
CA TYR A 90 -29.01 2.13 -1.34
C TYR A 90 -28.53 0.70 -1.52
N LEU A 91 -28.71 0.15 -2.72
CA LEU A 91 -28.15 -1.12 -3.18
C LEU A 91 -27.17 -0.86 -4.32
N TRP A 92 -26.11 -1.66 -4.41
CA TRP A 92 -25.22 -1.63 -5.56
C TRP A 92 -25.77 -2.48 -6.68
N LEU A 93 -25.99 -1.87 -7.83
CA LEU A 93 -26.42 -2.55 -9.04
C LEU A 93 -25.30 -2.59 -10.08
N GLU A 94 -25.17 -3.74 -10.73
CA GLU A 94 -24.43 -3.90 -11.97
C GLU A 94 -25.44 -3.98 -13.12
N THR A 95 -25.42 -3.00 -14.02
CA THR A 95 -26.36 -2.93 -15.14
C THR A 95 -25.64 -3.07 -16.48
N PHE A 96 -26.20 -3.95 -17.32
CA PHE A 96 -25.86 -4.11 -18.72
C PHE A 96 -26.95 -3.51 -19.59
N GLY A 97 -26.59 -2.53 -20.42
CA GLY A 97 -27.50 -1.92 -21.39
C GLY A 97 -27.25 -2.44 -22.82
N LYS A 98 -28.32 -2.81 -23.53
CA LYS A 98 -28.29 -3.08 -24.96
C LYS A 98 -29.28 -2.18 -25.69
N LEU A 99 -28.75 -1.40 -26.63
CA LEU A 99 -29.53 -0.49 -27.47
C LEU A 99 -30.27 -1.27 -28.58
N PHE A 100 -31.50 -0.87 -28.84
CA PHE A 100 -32.26 -1.26 -30.02
C PHE A 100 -32.11 -0.20 -31.11
N LEU A 101 -31.69 -0.63 -32.30
CA LEU A 101 -31.57 0.23 -33.46
C LEU A 101 -32.75 0.04 -34.40
N GLY A 102 -33.27 1.14 -34.93
CA GLY A 102 -34.26 1.17 -35.99
C GLY A 102 -33.67 0.86 -37.36
N LYS A 103 -34.55 0.82 -38.38
CA LYS A 103 -34.19 0.50 -39.77
C LYS A 103 -33.14 1.44 -40.39
N GLU A 104 -32.94 2.63 -39.83
CA GLU A 104 -31.96 3.64 -40.26
C GLU A 104 -30.77 3.80 -39.29
N GLY A 105 -30.60 2.88 -38.33
CA GLY A 105 -29.52 2.95 -37.34
C GLY A 105 -29.74 3.93 -36.19
N GLN A 106 -30.92 4.55 -36.10
CA GLN A 106 -31.35 5.41 -34.98
C GLN A 106 -31.75 4.57 -33.76
N GLY A 107 -31.32 4.94 -32.56
CA GLY A 107 -31.70 4.26 -31.32
C GLY A 107 -33.19 4.45 -31.01
N ILE A 108 -33.95 3.35 -30.91
CA ILE A 108 -35.40 3.38 -30.60
C ILE A 108 -35.66 3.14 -29.10
N GLY A 109 -34.70 2.57 -28.38
CA GLY A 109 -34.78 2.33 -26.94
C GLY A 109 -33.66 1.40 -26.47
N ALA A 110 -33.70 0.98 -25.22
CA ALA A 110 -32.72 0.06 -24.63
C ALA A 110 -33.38 -0.98 -23.72
N ILE A 111 -32.80 -2.18 -23.66
CA ILE A 111 -33.02 -3.12 -22.55
C ILE A 111 -31.87 -3.00 -21.58
N PHE A 112 -32.19 -2.98 -20.30
CA PHE A 112 -31.26 -3.08 -19.20
C PHE A 112 -31.48 -4.38 -18.43
N SER A 113 -30.38 -5.05 -18.10
CA SER A 113 -30.35 -6.15 -17.14
C SER A 113 -29.50 -5.72 -15.96
N SER A 114 -30.08 -5.67 -14.78
CA SER A 114 -29.44 -5.18 -13.56
C SER A 114 -29.37 -6.28 -12.51
N ARG A 115 -28.19 -6.50 -11.93
CA ARG A 115 -27.96 -7.47 -10.85
C ARG A 115 -27.61 -6.74 -9.56
N ASP A 116 -28.17 -7.20 -8.45
CA ASP A 116 -27.71 -6.76 -7.13
C ASP A 116 -26.32 -7.35 -6.82
N ILE A 117 -25.35 -6.47 -6.63
CA ILE A 117 -23.97 -6.78 -6.29
C ILE A 117 -23.59 -6.22 -4.91
N THR A 118 -24.58 -5.87 -4.08
CA THR A 118 -24.37 -5.27 -2.75
C THR A 118 -23.52 -6.16 -1.86
N GLU A 119 -23.84 -7.45 -1.76
CA GLU A 119 -23.06 -8.40 -0.95
C GLU A 119 -21.62 -8.56 -1.49
N ARG A 120 -21.44 -8.52 -2.81
CA ARG A 120 -20.10 -8.54 -3.42
C ARG A 120 -19.29 -7.29 -3.06
N LYS A 121 -19.91 -6.11 -3.10
CA LYS A 121 -19.26 -4.84 -2.74
C LYS A 121 -18.93 -4.76 -1.26
N LYS A 122 -19.82 -5.23 -0.37
CA LYS A 122 -19.54 -5.35 1.07
C LYS A 122 -18.37 -6.30 1.32
N ALA A 123 -18.37 -7.48 0.71
CA ALA A 123 -17.27 -8.44 0.88
C ALA A 123 -15.93 -7.89 0.36
N GLU A 124 -15.94 -7.11 -0.72
CA GLU A 124 -14.75 -6.42 -1.23
C GLU A 124 -14.22 -5.36 -0.23
N GLU A 125 -15.12 -4.55 0.32
CA GLU A 125 -14.81 -3.54 1.34
C GLU A 125 -14.30 -4.17 2.64
N ASP A 126 -14.98 -5.19 3.16
CA ASP A 126 -14.59 -5.93 4.37
C ASP A 126 -13.21 -6.58 4.20
N ARG A 127 -12.91 -7.09 3.00
CA ARG A 127 -11.59 -7.66 2.68
C ARG A 127 -10.51 -6.59 2.72
N LEU A 128 -10.74 -5.43 2.12
CA LEU A 128 -9.79 -4.31 2.14
C LEU A 128 -9.59 -3.79 3.57
N GLU A 129 -10.66 -3.68 4.35
CA GLU A 129 -10.57 -3.27 5.75
C GLU A 129 -9.76 -4.28 6.57
N THR A 130 -9.99 -5.57 6.37
CA THR A 130 -9.25 -6.66 7.05
C THR A 130 -7.76 -6.63 6.69
N LEU A 131 -7.43 -6.45 5.41
CA LEU A 131 -6.04 -6.32 4.96
C LEU A 131 -5.36 -5.10 5.60
N ASN A 132 -6.05 -3.96 5.65
CA ASN A 132 -5.55 -2.75 6.31
C ASN A 132 -5.35 -2.93 7.82
N LYS A 133 -6.26 -3.64 8.50
CA LYS A 133 -6.12 -3.99 9.93
C LYS A 133 -4.92 -4.89 10.16
N LEU A 134 -4.72 -5.91 9.32
CA LEU A 134 -3.59 -6.81 9.41
C LEU A 134 -2.26 -6.07 9.19
N ARG A 135 -2.19 -5.20 8.17
CA ARG A 135 -1.01 -4.36 7.91
C ARG A 135 -0.66 -3.48 9.12
N LYS A 136 -1.64 -2.76 9.67
CA LYS A 136 -1.44 -1.93 10.87
C LYS A 136 -1.00 -2.73 12.10
N ALA A 137 -1.56 -3.93 12.29
CA ALA A 137 -1.17 -4.81 13.39
C ALA A 137 0.27 -5.32 13.23
N MET A 138 0.68 -5.66 12.01
CA MET A 138 2.06 -6.04 11.68
C MET A 138 3.02 -4.88 11.95
N GLU A 139 2.75 -3.69 11.42
CA GLU A 139 3.56 -2.47 11.68
C GLU A 139 3.67 -2.19 13.18
N GLY A 140 2.54 -2.22 13.91
CA GLY A 140 2.53 -2.03 15.35
C GLY A 140 3.34 -3.08 16.12
N THR A 141 3.42 -4.31 15.61
CA THR A 141 4.24 -5.39 16.17
C THR A 141 5.73 -5.13 15.95
N VAL A 142 6.13 -4.73 14.74
CA VAL A 142 7.52 -4.33 14.42
C VAL A 142 7.97 -3.16 15.30
N GLN A 143 7.14 -2.13 15.43
CA GLN A 143 7.42 -0.99 16.30
C GLN A 143 7.52 -1.39 17.78
N ALA A 144 6.70 -2.34 18.24
CA ALA A 144 6.81 -2.86 19.60
C ALA A 144 8.13 -3.61 19.82
N MET A 145 8.60 -4.39 18.84
CA MET A 145 9.91 -5.06 18.88
C MET A 145 11.05 -4.04 18.95
N GLY A 146 11.02 -2.98 18.13
CA GLY A 146 11.98 -1.89 18.19
C GLY A 146 12.03 -1.22 19.57
N LYS A 147 10.87 -0.95 20.18
CA LYS A 147 10.79 -0.38 21.55
C LYS A 147 11.33 -1.31 22.64
N VAL A 148 11.15 -2.63 22.50
CA VAL A 148 11.71 -3.61 23.44
C VAL A 148 13.23 -3.61 23.36
N LEU A 149 13.77 -3.51 22.14
CA LEU A 149 15.20 -3.41 21.90
C LEU A 149 15.80 -2.15 22.52
N GLU A 150 15.18 -0.99 22.30
CA GLU A 150 15.57 0.30 22.93
C GLU A 150 15.55 0.24 24.46
N LYS A 151 14.65 -0.55 25.07
CA LYS A 151 14.66 -0.71 26.54
C LYS A 151 15.86 -1.52 27.04
N LYS A 152 16.35 -2.47 26.24
CA LYS A 152 17.51 -3.28 26.57
C LYS A 152 18.80 -2.50 26.36
N ASP A 153 18.85 -1.72 25.29
CA ASP A 153 19.94 -0.79 24.99
C ASP A 153 19.48 0.66 25.25
N GLN A 154 19.56 1.10 26.51
CA GLN A 154 19.11 2.43 26.93
C GLN A 154 19.77 3.59 26.15
N TYR A 155 20.85 3.32 25.41
CA TYR A 155 21.60 4.32 24.66
C TYR A 155 21.11 4.50 23.23
N THR A 156 20.31 3.58 22.69
CA THR A 156 19.73 3.70 21.35
C THR A 156 18.34 4.36 21.38
N ALA A 157 17.94 5.05 22.44
CA ALA A 157 16.61 5.66 22.51
C ALA A 157 16.35 6.60 21.31
N GLY A 158 15.39 6.25 20.46
CA GLY A 158 15.04 6.97 19.24
C GLY A 158 16.07 6.88 18.11
N HIS A 159 17.16 6.12 18.28
CA HIS A 159 18.18 5.90 17.25
C HIS A 159 17.55 5.21 16.04
N GLN A 160 16.86 4.10 16.25
CA GLN A 160 16.19 3.35 15.19
C GLN A 160 15.21 4.25 14.41
N GLN A 161 14.47 5.13 15.11
CA GLN A 161 13.53 6.06 14.48
C GLN A 161 14.24 7.11 13.61
N ARG A 162 15.35 7.68 14.10
CA ARG A 162 16.16 8.65 13.34
C ARG A 162 16.84 8.00 12.14
N VAL A 163 17.43 6.82 12.30
CA VAL A 163 18.00 6.03 11.19
C VAL A 163 16.93 5.72 10.15
N THR A 164 15.76 5.25 10.57
CA THR A 164 14.62 4.97 9.67
C THR A 164 14.23 6.21 8.87
N ARG A 165 14.12 7.37 9.53
CA ARG A 165 13.76 8.63 8.87
C ARG A 165 14.80 9.06 7.84
N ILE A 166 16.09 8.93 8.16
CA ILE A 166 17.19 9.24 7.24
C ILE A 166 17.18 8.27 6.05
N ALA A 167 17.06 6.97 6.31
CA ALA A 167 17.05 5.94 5.28
C ALA A 167 15.90 6.13 4.28
N CYS A 168 14.67 6.36 4.76
CA CYS A 168 13.53 6.62 3.89
C CYS A 168 13.72 7.90 3.07
N ALA A 169 14.22 8.99 3.67
CA ALA A 169 14.44 10.24 2.96
C ALA A 169 15.54 10.13 1.89
N ILE A 170 16.59 9.33 2.12
CA ILE A 170 17.59 9.00 1.10
C ILE A 170 16.94 8.20 -0.03
N ALA A 171 16.14 7.17 0.29
CA ALA A 171 15.46 6.35 -0.71
C ALA A 171 14.48 7.17 -1.58
N GLU A 172 13.74 8.10 -0.99
CA GLU A 172 12.88 9.05 -1.70
C GLU A 172 13.69 9.97 -2.62
N GLU A 173 14.84 10.49 -2.17
CA GLU A 173 15.72 11.32 -3.00
C GLU A 173 16.28 10.55 -4.21
N MET A 174 16.54 9.25 -4.03
CA MET A 174 16.99 8.34 -5.08
C MET A 174 15.85 7.90 -6.02
N GLY A 175 14.59 8.26 -5.73
CA GLY A 175 13.43 7.94 -6.58
C GLY A 175 12.96 6.50 -6.49
N LEU A 176 13.16 5.83 -5.33
CA LEU A 176 12.64 4.48 -5.12
C LEU A 176 11.09 4.50 -5.04
N GLU A 177 10.47 3.39 -5.45
CA GLU A 177 9.03 3.20 -5.34
C GLU A 177 8.58 3.13 -3.87
N GLU A 178 7.37 3.61 -3.57
CA GLU A 178 6.81 3.67 -2.21
C GLU A 178 6.80 2.30 -1.52
N ASP A 179 6.52 1.23 -2.27
CA ASP A 179 6.53 -0.15 -1.75
C ASP A 179 7.92 -0.60 -1.29
N ARG A 180 8.99 -0.24 -2.03
CA ARG A 180 10.37 -0.54 -1.62
C ARG A 180 10.79 0.26 -0.41
N ILE A 181 10.37 1.53 -0.34
CA ILE A 181 10.62 2.40 0.82
C ILE A 181 9.93 1.82 2.06
N GLU A 182 8.76 1.22 1.93
CA GLU A 182 8.08 0.54 3.03
C GLU A 182 8.89 -0.65 3.58
N GLY A 183 9.44 -1.50 2.70
CA GLY A 183 10.34 -2.59 3.10
C GLY A 183 11.59 -2.10 3.83
N LEU A 184 12.23 -1.04 3.30
CA LEU A 184 13.38 -0.39 3.94
C LEU A 184 13.02 0.20 5.32
N ARG A 185 11.87 0.86 5.43
CA ARG A 185 11.37 1.45 6.67
C ARG A 185 11.27 0.40 7.77
N LEU A 186 10.61 -0.74 7.47
CA LEU A 186 10.46 -1.83 8.43
C LEU A 186 11.82 -2.44 8.80
N ALA A 187 12.72 -2.65 7.83
CA ALA A 187 14.06 -3.14 8.12
C ALA A 187 14.85 -2.19 9.03
N ALA A 188 14.78 -0.88 8.78
CA ALA A 188 15.47 0.13 9.57
C ALA A 188 14.93 0.24 11.02
N GLU A 189 13.62 0.06 11.23
CA GLU A 189 13.02 0.10 12.58
C GLU A 189 13.55 -1.02 13.51
N ILE A 190 13.98 -2.15 12.95
CA ILE A 190 14.41 -3.34 13.70
C ILE A 190 15.78 -3.87 13.29
N HIS A 191 16.61 -3.09 12.58
CA HIS A 191 17.90 -3.57 12.06
C HIS A 191 18.84 -4.11 13.14
N ASP A 192 18.74 -3.55 14.33
CA ASP A 192 19.53 -3.94 15.50
C ASP A 192 18.91 -5.07 16.34
N ILE A 193 17.81 -5.72 15.90
CA ILE A 193 17.06 -6.70 16.72
C ILE A 193 17.94 -7.83 17.26
N GLY A 194 19.01 -8.20 16.55
CA GLY A 194 19.97 -9.20 17.00
C GLY A 194 20.76 -8.81 18.25
N LYS A 195 20.83 -7.52 18.62
CA LYS A 195 21.44 -7.07 19.89
C LYS A 195 20.69 -7.63 21.12
N ILE A 196 19.52 -8.24 20.92
CA ILE A 196 18.84 -9.04 21.95
C ILE A 196 19.70 -10.20 22.48
N ALA A 197 20.67 -10.69 21.73
CA ALA A 197 21.60 -11.73 22.18
C ALA A 197 22.87 -11.19 22.84
N VAL A 198 23.18 -9.90 22.68
CA VAL A 198 24.38 -9.28 23.26
C VAL A 198 24.15 -9.03 24.76
N PRO A 199 25.08 -9.41 25.66
CA PRO A 199 25.00 -9.10 27.09
C PRO A 199 24.88 -7.59 27.34
N ALA A 200 24.07 -7.21 28.33
CA ALA A 200 23.84 -5.81 28.65
C ALA A 200 25.14 -5.11 29.10
N GLU A 201 26.00 -5.83 29.81
CA GLU A 201 27.29 -5.35 30.31
C GLU A 201 28.23 -4.91 29.17
N ILE A 202 28.14 -5.55 28.00
CA ILE A 202 28.91 -5.20 26.81
C ILE A 202 28.28 -3.98 26.12
N LEU A 203 26.95 -3.97 25.94
CA LEU A 203 26.24 -2.85 25.33
C LEU A 203 26.39 -1.55 26.13
N THR A 204 26.49 -1.67 27.46
CA THR A 204 26.58 -0.53 28.37
C THR A 204 27.98 -0.27 28.93
N LYS A 205 29.02 -0.90 28.36
CA LYS A 205 30.38 -0.76 28.85
C LYS A 205 30.88 0.68 28.67
N PRO A 206 31.40 1.34 29.72
CA PRO A 206 32.09 2.62 29.58
C PRO A 206 33.47 2.44 28.94
N GLY A 207 33.69 3.11 27.81
CA GLY A 207 34.98 3.14 27.12
C GLY A 207 35.00 2.27 25.85
N GLU A 208 36.20 1.94 25.40
CA GLU A 208 36.40 1.10 24.21
C GLU A 208 36.14 -0.37 24.53
N LEU A 209 35.54 -1.07 23.57
CA LEU A 209 35.37 -2.51 23.60
C LEU A 209 36.67 -3.16 23.13
N ASP A 210 37.05 -4.28 23.74
CA ASP A 210 38.11 -5.10 23.18
C ASP A 210 37.63 -5.89 21.95
N ASP A 211 38.58 -6.53 21.24
CA ASP A 211 38.28 -7.26 20.01
C ASP A 211 37.29 -8.42 20.21
N LEU A 212 37.29 -9.06 21.39
CA LEU A 212 36.39 -10.17 21.70
C LEU A 212 34.97 -9.65 21.97
N GLU A 213 34.85 -8.60 22.78
CA GLU A 213 33.59 -7.91 23.06
C GLU A 213 32.97 -7.34 21.79
N PHE A 214 33.78 -6.70 20.95
CA PHE A 214 33.30 -6.17 19.67
C PHE A 214 32.91 -7.31 18.71
N GLY A 215 33.62 -8.44 18.74
CA GLY A 215 33.24 -9.66 18.02
C GLY A 215 31.85 -10.17 18.37
N ILE A 216 31.45 -10.09 19.65
CA ILE A 216 30.08 -10.45 20.09
C ILE A 216 29.05 -9.50 19.50
N ILE A 217 29.35 -8.19 19.43
CA ILE A 217 28.44 -7.21 18.81
C ILE A 217 28.31 -7.45 17.31
N LYS A 218 29.40 -7.76 16.60
CA LYS A 218 29.38 -7.99 15.14
C LYS A 218 28.47 -9.15 14.70
N ASP A 219 28.05 -10.00 15.63
CA ASP A 219 27.17 -11.13 15.33
C ASP A 219 25.68 -10.73 15.25
N HIS A 220 25.31 -9.51 15.69
CA HIS A 220 23.92 -9.09 15.72
C HIS A 220 23.20 -9.07 14.34
N PRO A 221 23.85 -8.79 13.19
CA PRO A 221 23.17 -8.89 11.89
C PRO A 221 22.77 -10.34 11.58
N ARG A 222 23.64 -11.30 11.88
CA ARG A 222 23.38 -12.74 11.72
C ARG A 222 22.22 -13.18 12.59
N ILE A 223 22.24 -12.78 13.87
CA ILE A 223 21.18 -13.12 14.83
C ILE A 223 19.87 -12.46 14.43
N GLY A 224 19.90 -11.21 13.96
CA GLY A 224 18.73 -10.52 13.43
C GLY A 224 18.12 -11.27 12.24
N TRP A 225 18.95 -11.71 11.31
CA TRP A 225 18.53 -12.58 10.20
C TRP A 225 17.91 -13.89 10.71
N GLU A 226 18.54 -14.57 11.69
CA GLU A 226 18.00 -15.81 12.25
C GLU A 226 16.63 -15.67 12.91
N ILE A 227 16.39 -14.53 13.57
CA ILE A 227 15.09 -14.21 14.18
C ILE A 227 14.02 -14.02 13.10
N LEU A 228 14.37 -13.37 11.99
CA LEU A 228 13.41 -12.88 11.01
C LEU A 228 13.22 -13.79 9.79
N LYS A 229 14.18 -14.68 9.46
CA LYS A 229 14.18 -15.50 8.22
C LYS A 229 12.95 -16.39 8.00
N ASN A 230 12.23 -16.71 9.07
CA ASN A 230 11.02 -17.56 8.99
C ASN A 230 9.73 -16.74 8.91
N ILE A 231 9.81 -15.42 8.95
CA ILE A 231 8.66 -14.53 8.79
C ILE A 231 8.53 -14.21 7.30
N GLU A 232 7.38 -14.52 6.72
CA GLU A 232 7.05 -14.24 5.32
C GLU A 232 6.70 -12.76 5.12
N PHE A 233 7.72 -11.91 5.15
CA PHE A 233 7.58 -10.52 4.74
C PHE A 233 7.48 -10.41 3.20
N PRO A 234 6.73 -9.43 2.67
CA PRO A 234 6.74 -9.13 1.23
C PRO A 234 8.11 -8.68 0.70
N TRP A 235 8.98 -8.22 1.61
CA TRP A 235 10.30 -7.64 1.31
C TRP A 235 11.42 -8.47 1.96
N PRO A 236 12.66 -8.40 1.44
CA PRO A 236 13.80 -9.16 1.97
C PRO A 236 14.37 -8.56 3.28
N ILE A 237 13.50 -8.32 4.28
CA ILE A 237 13.85 -7.63 5.53
C ILE A 237 15.01 -8.31 6.25
N ALA A 238 14.98 -9.64 6.36
CA ALA A 238 16.04 -10.40 7.02
C ALA A 238 17.39 -10.17 6.34
N ASP A 239 17.44 -10.17 5.01
CA ASP A 239 18.68 -9.98 4.25
C ASP A 239 19.18 -8.53 4.31
N ILE A 240 18.27 -7.55 4.27
CA ILE A 240 18.64 -6.14 4.49
C ILE A 240 19.36 -5.99 5.83
N ILE A 241 18.81 -6.61 6.88
CA ILE A 241 19.38 -6.60 8.23
C ILE A 241 20.67 -7.41 8.30
N ALA A 242 20.78 -8.54 7.60
CA ALA A 242 22.04 -9.27 7.53
C ALA A 242 23.17 -8.44 6.90
N GLN A 243 22.83 -7.53 5.99
CA GLN A 243 23.79 -6.83 5.13
C GLN A 243 24.09 -5.38 5.53
N HIS A 244 23.37 -4.81 6.51
CA HIS A 244 23.47 -3.37 6.81
C HIS A 244 24.84 -2.90 7.32
N HIS A 245 25.74 -3.83 7.67
CA HIS A 245 27.14 -3.54 8.01
C HIS A 245 28.16 -4.00 6.95
N GLU A 246 27.69 -4.51 5.82
CA GLU A 246 28.54 -4.76 4.65
C GLU A 246 29.05 -3.44 4.06
N LYS A 247 30.19 -3.52 3.37
CA LYS A 247 30.89 -2.37 2.78
C LYS A 247 31.16 -2.65 1.31
N ILE A 248 31.18 -1.60 0.50
CA ILE A 248 31.33 -1.74 -0.97
C ILE A 248 32.60 -2.51 -1.35
N ASP A 249 33.70 -2.34 -0.60
CA ASP A 249 34.98 -3.04 -0.80
C ASP A 249 35.05 -4.46 -0.20
N GLY A 250 33.97 -4.97 0.41
CA GLY A 250 33.94 -6.27 1.07
C GLY A 250 34.61 -6.33 2.45
N SER A 251 35.05 -5.19 3.00
CA SER A 251 35.66 -5.11 4.35
C SER A 251 34.63 -5.13 5.50
N GLY A 252 33.34 -5.17 5.15
CA GLY A 252 32.23 -5.28 6.09
C GLY A 252 32.19 -6.62 6.81
N TYR A 253 31.10 -6.86 7.52
CA TYR A 253 30.95 -8.09 8.29
C TYR A 253 29.56 -8.70 8.19
N ASN A 254 29.49 -9.97 8.62
CA ASN A 254 28.45 -10.98 8.47
C ASN A 254 28.71 -11.95 7.31
N ASN A 255 28.67 -11.49 6.06
CA ASN A 255 28.83 -12.33 4.87
C ASN A 255 30.03 -11.93 3.99
N GLY A 256 30.58 -10.73 4.15
CA GLY A 256 31.70 -10.23 3.35
C GLY A 256 31.31 -9.90 1.90
N LEU A 257 30.08 -9.44 1.71
CA LEU A 257 29.55 -9.07 0.39
C LEU A 257 30.17 -7.76 -0.10
N SER A 258 30.23 -7.59 -1.41
CA SER A 258 30.84 -6.42 -2.05
C SER A 258 29.97 -5.83 -3.16
N GLY A 259 30.13 -4.52 -3.40
CA GLY A 259 29.46 -3.81 -4.50
C GLY A 259 27.96 -4.11 -4.65
N GLU A 260 27.59 -4.66 -5.80
CA GLU A 260 26.19 -4.96 -6.17
C GLU A 260 25.61 -6.22 -5.51
N GLU A 261 26.43 -7.02 -4.82
CA GLU A 261 25.95 -8.16 -4.03
C GLU A 261 25.16 -7.69 -2.80
N ILE A 262 25.36 -6.44 -2.39
CA ILE A 262 24.67 -5.80 -1.27
C ILE A 262 23.38 -5.17 -1.77
N LEU A 263 22.26 -5.54 -1.16
CA LEU A 263 20.95 -4.95 -1.43
C LEU A 263 21.03 -3.42 -1.31
N LEU A 264 20.37 -2.72 -2.23
CA LEU A 264 20.38 -1.26 -2.25
C LEU A 264 19.83 -0.69 -0.93
N GLU A 265 18.78 -1.30 -0.39
CA GLU A 265 18.17 -0.99 0.89
C GLU A 265 19.19 -1.12 2.05
N ALA A 266 20.06 -2.14 2.02
CA ALA A 266 21.11 -2.32 3.02
C ALA A 266 22.23 -1.26 2.86
N ARG A 267 22.57 -0.89 1.63
CA ARG A 267 23.52 0.21 1.35
C ARG A 267 22.99 1.56 1.86
N ILE A 268 21.69 1.82 1.66
CA ILE A 268 21.01 3.01 2.19
C ILE A 268 21.02 3.00 3.72
N LEU A 269 20.64 1.87 4.33
CA LEU A 269 20.60 1.71 5.78
C LEU A 269 21.98 1.89 6.42
N CYS A 270 23.04 1.35 5.80
CA CYS A 270 24.44 1.49 6.23
C CYS A 270 24.88 2.97 6.30
N VAL A 271 24.55 3.77 5.28
CA VAL A 271 24.85 5.21 5.28
C VAL A 271 24.03 5.95 6.33
N ALA A 272 22.72 5.65 6.42
CA ALA A 272 21.84 6.28 7.38
C ALA A 272 22.27 6.03 8.84
N ASP A 273 22.67 4.80 9.16
CA ASP A 273 23.18 4.40 10.48
C ASP A 273 24.46 5.15 10.84
N VAL A 274 25.44 5.20 9.94
CA VAL A 274 26.70 5.94 10.17
C VAL A 274 26.44 7.44 10.40
N VAL A 275 25.58 8.05 9.59
CA VAL A 275 25.27 9.47 9.71
C VAL A 275 24.59 9.78 11.03
N GLU A 276 23.61 8.99 11.44
CA GLU A 276 22.96 9.12 12.75
C GLU A 276 23.97 8.92 13.87
N ALA A 277 24.73 7.82 13.83
CA ALA A 277 25.63 7.41 14.89
C ALA A 277 26.74 8.43 15.19
N MET A 278 27.21 9.15 14.16
CA MET A 278 28.21 10.21 14.29
C MET A 278 27.62 11.56 14.70
N SER A 279 26.36 11.82 14.33
CA SER A 279 25.68 13.11 14.56
C SER A 279 24.99 13.18 15.93
N SER A 280 24.66 12.04 16.51
CA SER A 280 24.00 11.93 17.82
C SER A 280 24.99 11.86 18.99
N HIS A 281 24.58 12.39 20.15
CA HIS A 281 25.35 12.25 21.38
C HIS A 281 25.30 10.81 21.87
N ARG A 282 26.46 10.24 22.19
CA ARG A 282 26.58 8.93 22.85
C ARG A 282 27.21 9.12 24.24
N PRO A 283 26.95 8.23 25.21
CA PRO A 283 27.40 8.40 26.60
C PRO A 283 28.90 8.64 26.78
N TYR A 284 29.72 8.10 25.87
CA TYR A 284 31.19 8.16 25.91
C TYR A 284 31.80 8.93 24.73
N ARG A 285 30.95 9.45 23.82
CA ARG A 285 31.39 10.19 22.64
C ARG A 285 30.42 11.35 22.38
N PRO A 286 30.85 12.62 22.58
CA PRO A 286 30.03 13.75 22.18
C PRO A 286 29.73 13.67 20.69
N ALA A 287 28.57 14.20 20.27
CA ALA A 287 28.24 14.28 18.85
C ALA A 287 29.39 14.98 18.10
N LEU A 288 29.87 14.35 17.03
CA LEU A 288 30.83 14.99 16.15
C LEU A 288 30.18 16.05 15.27
N GLY A 289 28.86 16.00 15.16
CA GLY A 289 28.04 16.91 14.38
C GLY A 289 27.89 16.43 12.94
N ILE A 290 26.84 16.95 12.30
CA ILE A 290 26.44 16.55 10.96
C ILE A 290 27.53 16.78 9.91
N GLU A 291 28.29 17.87 9.99
CA GLU A 291 29.36 18.14 9.03
C GLU A 291 30.47 17.08 9.06
N LYS A 292 30.84 16.57 10.25
CA LYS A 292 31.82 15.49 10.36
C LYS A 292 31.27 14.15 9.87
N ALA A 293 29.99 13.89 10.09
CA ALA A 293 29.32 12.71 9.54
C ALA A 293 29.32 12.73 8.00
N LEU A 294 29.00 13.90 7.41
CA LEU A 294 29.05 14.10 5.96
C LEU A 294 30.47 14.01 5.39
N GLU A 295 31.45 14.55 6.10
CA GLU A 295 32.87 14.42 5.73
C GLU A 295 33.31 12.95 5.71
N GLU A 296 32.96 12.17 6.73
CA GLU A 296 33.29 10.75 6.83
C GLU A 296 32.75 9.94 5.65
N ILE A 297 31.45 10.06 5.35
CA ILE A 297 30.84 9.32 4.24
C ILE A 297 31.38 9.80 2.89
N SER A 298 31.74 11.08 2.77
CA SER A 298 32.32 11.66 1.54
C SER A 298 33.73 11.12 1.29
N GLN A 299 34.58 11.07 2.31
CA GLN A 299 35.96 10.58 2.19
C GLN A 299 36.02 9.09 1.82
N LYS A 300 35.00 8.31 2.22
CA LYS A 300 34.91 6.86 2.02
C LYS A 300 33.91 6.44 0.93
N LYS A 301 33.42 7.42 0.16
CA LYS A 301 32.49 7.24 -0.97
C LYS A 301 33.09 6.35 -2.06
N GLY A 302 32.34 5.36 -2.52
CA GLY A 302 32.77 4.39 -3.53
C GLY A 302 33.80 3.36 -3.04
N ILE A 303 34.21 3.44 -1.76
CA ILE A 303 35.14 2.50 -1.12
C ILE A 303 34.39 1.70 -0.06
N LEU A 304 33.91 2.37 1.00
CA LEU A 304 33.12 1.73 2.04
C LEU A 304 31.62 1.90 1.82
N PHE A 305 31.23 3.04 1.27
CA PHE A 305 29.84 3.44 1.09
C PHE A 305 29.49 3.58 -0.38
N ASP A 306 28.25 3.26 -0.72
CA ASP A 306 27.74 3.41 -2.07
C ASP A 306 27.78 4.87 -2.53
N ALA A 307 28.29 5.10 -3.75
CA ALA A 307 28.48 6.45 -4.26
C ALA A 307 27.16 7.21 -4.46
N GLU A 308 26.14 6.54 -5.00
CA GLU A 308 24.84 7.16 -5.30
C GLU A 308 24.07 7.45 -4.02
N VAL A 309 24.13 6.54 -3.05
CA VAL A 309 23.52 6.72 -1.72
C VAL A 309 24.16 7.90 -0.97
N VAL A 310 25.49 8.01 -1.00
CA VAL A 310 26.20 9.13 -0.36
C VAL A 310 25.83 10.46 -1.01
N ASP A 311 25.76 10.52 -2.34
CA ASP A 311 25.35 11.74 -3.06
C ASP A 311 23.93 12.17 -2.71
N ALA A 312 23.00 11.22 -2.67
CA ALA A 312 21.62 11.47 -2.26
C ALA A 312 21.55 11.99 -0.81
N CYS A 313 22.31 11.39 0.11
CA CYS A 313 22.37 11.82 1.51
C CYS A 313 22.92 13.25 1.66
N ILE A 314 24.02 13.57 0.98
CA ILE A 314 24.63 14.90 1.02
C ILE A 314 23.67 15.95 0.45
N LYS A 315 23.04 15.66 -0.69
CA LYS A 315 22.06 16.55 -1.33
C LYS A 315 20.87 16.81 -0.42
N LEU A 316 20.32 15.77 0.20
CA LEU A 316 19.20 15.86 1.13
C LEU A 316 19.53 16.80 2.31
N ILE A 317 20.72 16.68 2.91
CA ILE A 317 21.10 17.43 4.09
C ILE A 317 21.56 18.87 3.74
N LYS A 318 22.43 19.03 2.74
CA LYS A 318 23.03 20.34 2.40
C LYS A 318 22.15 21.22 1.52
N GLU A 319 21.42 20.64 0.58
CA GLU A 319 20.65 21.41 -0.40
C GLU A 319 19.18 21.53 -0.02
N LYS A 320 18.58 20.46 0.51
CA LYS A 320 17.16 20.43 0.89
C LYS A 320 16.90 20.75 2.36
N GLY A 321 17.95 20.98 3.15
CA GLY A 321 17.83 21.41 4.55
C GLY A 321 17.14 20.37 5.45
N PHE A 322 17.29 19.08 5.13
CA PHE A 322 16.73 18.02 5.96
C PHE A 322 17.34 18.03 7.36
N VAL A 323 16.49 18.02 8.38
CA VAL A 323 16.89 18.00 9.79
C VAL A 323 16.74 16.59 10.34
N LEU A 324 17.83 16.03 10.88
CA LEU A 324 17.92 14.65 11.39
C LEU A 324 16.91 14.34 12.52
N GLY A 325 16.40 15.37 13.21
CA GLY A 325 15.44 15.25 14.32
C GLY A 325 16.11 15.19 15.68
#